data_AF-A0A3B8PKD2-F1
#
_entry.id   AF-A0A3B8PKD2-F1
#
_cell.length_a   1.000
_cell.length_b   1.000
_cell.length_c   1.000
_cell.angle_alpha   90.00
_cell.angle_beta   90.00
_cell.angle_gamma   90.00
#
_symmetry.space_group_name_H-M   'P 1'
#
loop_
_entity.id
_entity.type
_entity.pdbx_description
1 polymer ?
#
loop_
_entity_poly.entity_id
_entity_poly.type
_entity_poly.pdbx_seq_one_letter_code
_entity_poly.pdbx_strand_id
1 'polypeptide(L)'
;VSNGRLSCGDDIEGYTAADFYAAYENMTDQLRPWTIDFHVAQNDGTVHGAGSHDKTGRHCQADDPNGKLDITRTAEYWLRDAPSRGIEHICWDGCMFSNEVLETPATWNAILKAMLDVRAAHGWNA
;
A
#
# COMPACT_ATOMS: atom_id res chain seq x y z
N VAL A 1 17.31 15.53 -10.64
CA VAL A 1 16.87 14.12 -10.84
C VAL A 1 15.44 14.06 -10.36
N SER A 2 14.49 13.97 -11.28
CA SER A 2 13.06 13.99 -11.00
C SER A 2 12.67 12.78 -10.14
N ASN A 3 12.11 13.03 -8.95
CA ASN A 3 11.51 12.03 -8.08
C ASN A 3 10.23 11.46 -8.72
N GLY A 4 10.38 10.68 -9.79
CA GLY A 4 9.28 10.04 -10.53
C GLY A 4 8.71 8.84 -9.77
N ARG A 5 8.10 9.08 -8.61
CA ARG A 5 7.16 8.12 -8.02
C ARG A 5 5.79 8.51 -8.54
N LEU A 6 5.22 7.68 -9.41
CA LEU A 6 3.88 7.86 -9.97
C LEU A 6 2.90 8.09 -8.81
N SER A 7 2.14 9.17 -8.88
CA SER A 7 1.17 9.51 -7.85
C SER A 7 -0.19 8.95 -8.25
N CYS A 8 -0.88 8.34 -7.28
CA CYS A 8 -2.25 7.90 -7.51
C CYS A 8 -3.10 9.13 -7.87
N GLY A 9 -3.59 9.20 -9.12
CA GLY A 9 -4.32 10.34 -9.67
C GLY A 9 -3.88 10.73 -11.08
N ASP A 10 -2.61 10.52 -11.45
CA ASP A 10 -2.09 10.94 -12.77
C ASP A 10 -2.69 10.15 -13.95
N ASP A 11 -3.24 8.96 -13.68
CA ASP A 11 -3.82 8.05 -14.68
C ASP A 11 -5.36 8.15 -14.81
N ILE A 12 -6.04 8.96 -13.98
CA ILE A 12 -7.50 9.10 -14.03
C ILE A 12 -7.83 10.43 -14.72
N GLU A 13 -8.41 10.37 -15.92
CA GLU A 13 -8.79 11.55 -16.69
C GLU A 13 -9.62 12.54 -15.84
N GLY A 14 -9.09 13.75 -15.67
CA GLY A 14 -9.78 14.85 -14.98
C GLY A 14 -9.57 14.94 -13.47
N TYR A 15 -8.75 14.08 -12.86
CA TYR A 15 -8.42 14.13 -11.43
C TYR A 15 -6.92 14.38 -11.22
N THR A 16 -6.60 15.07 -10.13
CA THR A 16 -5.22 15.31 -9.71
C THR A 16 -4.83 14.40 -8.54
N ALA A 17 -3.52 14.28 -8.29
CA ALA A 17 -3.02 13.65 -7.07
C ALA A 17 -3.63 14.26 -5.80
N ALA A 18 -3.83 15.59 -5.79
CA ALA A 18 -4.43 16.28 -4.64
C ALA A 18 -5.89 15.84 -4.42
N ASP A 19 -6.66 15.67 -5.49
CA ASP A 19 -8.04 15.15 -5.42
C ASP A 19 -8.06 13.73 -4.85
N PHE A 20 -7.13 12.87 -5.31
CA PHE A 20 -6.98 11.53 -4.76
C PHE A 20 -6.70 11.55 -3.26
N TYR A 21 -5.68 12.29 -2.81
CA TYR A 21 -5.31 12.27 -1.39
C TYR A 21 -6.38 12.88 -0.50
N ALA A 22 -7.12 13.90 -0.96
CA ALA A 22 -8.26 14.45 -0.22
C ALA A 22 -9.40 13.43 -0.08
N ALA A 23 -9.73 12.72 -1.16
CA ALA A 23 -10.74 11.66 -1.13
C ALA A 23 -10.30 10.45 -0.27
N TYR A 24 -9.03 10.07 -0.39
CA TYR A 24 -8.43 8.97 0.37
C TYR A 24 -8.43 9.27 1.88
N GLU A 25 -8.05 10.48 2.27
CA GLU A 25 -8.13 10.94 3.66
C GLU A 25 -9.55 10.85 4.20
N ASN A 26 -10.53 11.41 3.49
CA ASN A 26 -11.94 11.36 3.89
C ASN A 26 -12.44 9.91 4.06
N MET A 27 -12.09 9.01 3.14
CA MET A 27 -12.43 7.59 3.24
C MET A 27 -11.78 6.95 4.47
N THR A 28 -10.46 7.15 4.65
CA THR A 28 -9.72 6.57 5.77
C THR A 28 -10.20 7.10 7.12
N ASP A 29 -10.53 8.39 7.23
CA ASP A 29 -11.04 8.99 8.47
C ASP A 29 -12.34 8.36 8.94
N GLN A 30 -13.23 8.01 8.01
CA GLN A 30 -14.50 7.34 8.32
C GLN A 30 -14.32 5.87 8.74
N LEU A 31 -13.34 5.17 8.15
CA LEU A 31 -13.17 3.74 8.36
C LEU A 31 -12.18 3.41 9.49
N ARG A 32 -11.17 4.25 9.71
CA ARG A 32 -10.07 4.04 10.66
C ARG A 32 -10.51 3.72 12.09
N PRO A 33 -11.59 4.31 12.66
CA PRO A 33 -12.06 3.93 14.00
C PRO A 33 -12.40 2.44 14.16
N TRP A 34 -12.70 1.76 13.05
CA TRP A 34 -13.06 0.34 13.00
C TRP A 34 -11.91 -0.56 12.52
N THR A 35 -10.77 0.02 12.16
CA THR A 35 -9.60 -0.73 11.71
C THR A 35 -8.91 -1.36 12.91
N ILE A 36 -9.00 -2.69 13.00
CA ILE A 36 -8.38 -3.52 14.05
C ILE A 36 -7.13 -4.27 13.56
N ASP A 37 -6.95 -4.35 12.25
CA ASP A 37 -5.87 -5.06 11.58
C ASP A 37 -5.46 -4.29 10.32
N PHE A 38 -4.16 -4.22 10.04
CA PHE A 38 -3.62 -3.39 8.97
C PHE A 38 -2.63 -4.17 8.09
N HIS A 39 -3.06 -4.39 6.85
CA HIS A 39 -2.31 -5.08 5.82
C HIS A 39 -1.92 -4.10 4.70
N VAL A 40 -0.64 -4.13 4.31
CA VAL A 40 -0.10 -3.37 3.18
C VAL A 40 -0.02 -4.28 1.96
N ALA A 41 -0.54 -3.80 0.84
CA ALA A 41 -0.36 -4.39 -0.48
C ALA A 41 -0.11 -3.29 -1.52
N GLN A 42 0.54 -3.63 -2.63
CA GLN A 42 0.73 -2.75 -3.77
C GLN A 42 -0.06 -3.29 -4.98
N ASN A 43 -0.56 -2.40 -5.83
CA ASN A 43 -1.30 -2.76 -7.04
C ASN A 43 -0.80 -1.89 -8.21
N ASP A 44 -0.71 -2.47 -9.41
CA ASP A 44 -0.24 -1.78 -10.62
C ASP A 44 -1.39 -1.18 -11.46
N GLY A 45 -2.61 -1.20 -10.93
CA GLY A 45 -3.83 -0.73 -11.58
C GLY A 45 -4.39 -1.69 -12.63
N THR A 46 -3.76 -2.85 -12.85
CA THR A 46 -4.21 -3.81 -13.84
C THR A 46 -5.17 -4.85 -13.23
N VAL A 47 -6.23 -5.15 -13.98
CA VAL A 47 -7.11 -6.29 -13.68
C VAL A 47 -6.61 -7.49 -14.48
N HIS A 48 -5.44 -8.02 -14.11
CA HIS A 48 -4.92 -9.26 -14.67
C HIS A 48 -5.31 -10.43 -13.76
N GLY A 49 -6.50 -10.96 -13.97
CA GLY A 49 -7.01 -12.12 -13.25
C GLY A 49 -6.22 -13.39 -13.57
N ALA A 50 -5.97 -14.20 -12.55
CA ALA A 50 -5.67 -15.62 -12.69
C ALA A 50 -6.66 -16.41 -11.82
N GLY A 51 -7.52 -17.21 -12.43
CA GLY A 51 -8.55 -17.99 -11.74
C GLY A 51 -9.77 -17.16 -11.32
N SER A 52 -10.44 -17.53 -10.21
CA SER A 52 -11.69 -16.87 -9.74
C SER A 52 -11.53 -15.42 -9.27
N HIS A 53 -10.35 -14.83 -9.40
CA HIS A 53 -10.00 -13.46 -9.04
C HIS A 53 -10.05 -12.47 -10.22
N ASP A 54 -10.78 -12.80 -11.30
CA ASP A 54 -10.95 -11.94 -12.49
C ASP A 54 -11.57 -10.55 -12.23
N LYS A 55 -12.02 -10.27 -11.01
CA LYS A 55 -12.66 -9.00 -10.61
C LYS A 55 -11.89 -8.24 -9.52
N THR A 56 -10.87 -8.86 -8.93
CA THR A 56 -10.07 -8.30 -7.84
C THR A 56 -8.68 -8.05 -8.40
N GLY A 57 -8.25 -6.79 -8.49
CA GLY A 57 -6.92 -6.43 -9.00
C GLY A 57 -5.81 -7.21 -8.29
N ARG A 58 -4.68 -7.43 -8.97
CA ARG A 58 -3.59 -8.27 -8.45
C ARG A 58 -2.61 -7.46 -7.58
N HIS A 59 -2.13 -8.06 -6.48
CA HIS A 59 -0.98 -7.47 -5.78
C HIS A 59 0.27 -7.57 -6.66
N CYS A 60 0.97 -6.46 -6.83
CA CYS A 60 2.31 -6.43 -7.40
C CYS A 60 3.37 -6.26 -6.29
N GLN A 61 4.64 -6.38 -6.66
CA GLN A 61 5.74 -6.27 -5.71
C GLN A 61 5.83 -4.87 -5.10
N ALA A 62 6.41 -4.77 -3.90
CA ALA A 62 6.54 -3.51 -3.17
C ALA A 62 7.31 -2.42 -3.95
N ASP A 63 8.24 -2.86 -4.80
CA ASP A 63 9.12 -2.05 -5.65
C ASP A 63 8.74 -2.09 -7.13
N ASP A 64 7.55 -2.57 -7.48
CA ASP A 64 7.08 -2.59 -8.86
C ASP A 64 7.05 -1.15 -9.43
N PRO A 65 7.71 -0.88 -10.58
CA PRO A 65 7.75 0.46 -11.15
C PRO A 65 6.37 0.98 -11.58
N ASN A 66 5.39 0.10 -11.75
CA ASN A 66 4.01 0.45 -12.09
C ASN A 66 3.09 0.54 -10.86
N GLY A 67 3.62 0.30 -9.66
CA GLY A 67 2.88 0.41 -8.41
C GLY A 67 2.21 1.78 -8.27
N LYS A 68 0.91 1.78 -7.97
CA LYS A 68 0.07 3.00 -8.00
C LYS A 68 0.09 3.79 -6.71
N LEU A 69 0.24 3.12 -5.57
CA LEU A 69 0.21 3.79 -4.27
C LEU A 69 1.62 4.19 -3.83
N ASP A 70 1.76 5.41 -3.33
CA ASP A 70 2.87 5.74 -2.45
C ASP A 70 2.61 5.08 -1.09
N ILE A 71 3.09 3.83 -0.95
CA ILE A 71 2.84 2.94 0.19
C ILE A 71 3.00 3.69 1.53
N THR A 72 4.10 4.42 1.69
CA THR A 72 4.41 5.14 2.94
C THR A 72 3.35 6.19 3.24
N ARG A 73 3.05 7.06 2.26
CA ARG A 73 2.05 8.11 2.43
C ARG A 73 0.65 7.56 2.64
N THR A 74 0.25 6.53 1.91
CA THR A 74 -1.09 5.95 2.03
C THR A 74 -1.27 5.14 3.31
N ALA A 75 -0.22 4.54 3.85
CA ALA A 75 -0.25 3.85 5.13
C ALA A 75 -0.45 4.82 6.31
N GLU A 76 0.10 6.04 6.22
CA GLU A 76 -0.06 7.09 7.24
C GLU A 76 -1.53 7.27 7.64
N TYR A 77 -2.39 7.45 6.64
CA TYR A 77 -3.80 7.74 6.84
C TYR A 77 -4.50 6.67 7.67
N TRP A 78 -4.09 5.40 7.54
CA TRP A 78 -4.64 4.28 8.31
C TRP A 78 -4.00 4.12 9.68
N LEU A 79 -2.71 4.41 9.81
CA LEU A 79 -1.95 4.18 11.04
C LEU A 79 -2.04 5.33 12.05
N ARG A 80 -2.67 6.46 11.69
CA ARG A 80 -2.68 7.70 12.49
C ARG A 80 -2.80 7.54 14.00
N ASP A 81 -3.80 6.93 14.56
CA ASP A 81 -4.01 6.76 16.00
C ASP A 81 -3.84 5.30 16.42
N ALA A 82 -3.06 4.53 15.63
CA ALA A 82 -2.93 3.08 15.72
C ALA A 82 -2.66 2.54 17.15
N PRO A 83 -1.76 3.14 17.97
CA PRO A 83 -1.53 2.64 19.33
C PRO A 83 -2.78 2.69 20.21
N SER A 84 -3.62 3.73 20.07
CA SER A 84 -4.88 3.82 20.83
C SER A 84 -5.95 2.83 20.37
N ARG A 85 -5.77 2.26 19.17
CA ARG A 85 -6.64 1.23 18.59
C ARG A 85 -6.09 -0.20 18.74
N GLY A 86 -4.93 -0.37 19.39
CA GLY A 86 -4.35 -1.69 19.65
C GLY A 86 -3.68 -2.34 18.43
N ILE A 87 -3.33 -1.57 17.40
CA ILE A 87 -2.56 -2.09 16.26
C ILE A 87 -1.08 -2.14 16.65
N GLU A 88 -0.53 -3.35 16.75
CA GLU A 88 0.87 -3.61 17.14
C GLU A 88 1.75 -4.04 15.95
N HIS A 89 1.14 -4.45 14.84
CA HIS A 89 1.83 -5.03 13.69
C HIS A 89 1.38 -4.36 12.39
N ILE A 90 2.36 -4.07 11.51
CA ILE A 90 2.06 -3.86 10.10
C ILE A 90 2.30 -5.21 9.44
N CYS A 91 1.28 -5.70 8.75
CA CYS A 91 1.34 -6.93 7.98
C CYS A 91 1.55 -6.60 6.50
N TRP A 92 2.27 -7.44 5.77
CA TRP A 92 2.32 -7.37 4.31
C TRP A 92 1.42 -8.45 3.73
N ASP A 93 0.56 -8.08 2.78
CA ASP A 93 -0.29 -9.03 2.07
C ASP A 93 0.33 -9.46 0.74
N GLY A 94 1.04 -10.58 0.81
CA GLY A 94 1.64 -11.26 -0.34
C GLY A 94 0.77 -12.38 -0.93
N CYS A 95 -0.53 -12.48 -0.62
CA CYS A 95 -1.35 -13.66 -0.96
C CYS A 95 -1.47 -13.94 -2.47
N MET A 96 -1.17 -12.95 -3.32
CA MET A 96 -1.26 -13.06 -4.78
C MET A 96 0.10 -13.23 -5.51
N PHE A 97 1.20 -13.41 -4.77
CA PHE A 97 2.52 -13.67 -5.34
C PHE A 97 2.66 -15.12 -5.77
N SER A 98 3.38 -15.37 -6.86
CA SER A 98 3.74 -16.74 -7.26
C SER A 98 4.80 -17.30 -6.31
N ASN A 99 4.91 -18.63 -6.25
CA ASN A 99 5.97 -19.28 -5.47
C ASN A 99 7.37 -18.81 -5.89
N GLU A 100 7.60 -18.60 -7.19
CA GLU A 100 8.87 -18.06 -7.71
C GLU A 100 9.22 -16.68 -7.11
N VAL A 101 8.23 -15.79 -7.03
CA VAL A 101 8.41 -14.46 -6.40
C VAL A 101 8.69 -14.62 -4.90
N LEU A 102 8.00 -15.52 -4.21
CA LEU A 102 8.19 -15.79 -2.78
C LEU A 102 9.54 -16.46 -2.47
N GLU A 103 10.09 -17.24 -3.40
CA GLU A 103 11.40 -17.89 -3.25
C GLU A 103 12.57 -16.95 -3.54
N THR A 104 12.30 -15.73 -4.01
CA THR A 104 13.32 -14.72 -4.32
C THR A 104 13.62 -13.84 -3.09
N PRO A 105 14.84 -13.85 -2.51
CA PRO A 105 15.17 -13.05 -1.33
C PRO A 105 15.00 -11.54 -1.52
N ALA A 106 15.19 -11.05 -2.75
CA ALA A 106 15.01 -9.63 -3.08
C ALA A 106 13.57 -9.15 -2.82
N THR A 107 12.57 -9.99 -3.06
CA THR A 107 11.16 -9.71 -2.76
C THR A 107 10.98 -9.33 -1.29
N TRP A 108 11.54 -10.13 -0.38
CA TRP A 108 11.43 -9.89 1.06
C TRP A 108 12.21 -8.66 1.51
N ASN A 109 13.36 -8.37 0.89
CA ASN A 109 14.12 -7.15 1.16
C ASN A 109 13.33 -5.90 0.73
N ALA A 110 12.66 -5.94 -0.42
CA ALA A 110 11.83 -4.85 -0.89
C ALA A 110 10.63 -4.60 0.03
N ILE A 111 9.94 -5.68 0.44
CA ILE A 111 8.85 -5.61 1.42
C ILE A 111 9.36 -5.04 2.75
N LEU A 112 10.43 -5.61 3.31
CA LEU A 112 10.98 -5.15 4.58
C LEU A 112 11.35 -3.66 4.50
N LYS A 113 11.97 -3.22 3.41
CA LYS A 113 12.27 -1.81 3.20
C LYS A 113 11.00 -0.95 3.23
N ALA A 114 9.95 -1.32 2.48
CA ALA A 114 8.70 -0.56 2.47
C ALA A 114 8.07 -0.46 3.87
N MET A 115 8.10 -1.55 4.64
CA MET A 115 7.55 -1.62 5.99
C MET A 115 8.37 -0.79 6.99
N LEU A 116 9.70 -0.76 6.83
CA LEU A 116 10.58 0.12 7.58
C LEU A 116 10.34 1.59 7.26
N ASP A 117 10.10 1.93 5.98
CA ASP A 117 9.79 3.29 5.55
C ASP A 117 8.46 3.76 6.18
N VAL A 118 7.42 2.91 6.18
CA VAL A 118 6.14 3.18 6.87
C VAL A 118 6.37 3.40 8.36
N ARG A 119 7.14 2.52 9.01
CA ARG A 119 7.45 2.63 10.44
C ARG A 119 8.18 3.94 10.77
N ALA A 120 9.20 4.29 9.97
CA ALA A 120 10.03 5.47 10.18
C ALA A 120 9.26 6.79 9.98
N ALA A 121 8.36 6.85 8.99
CA ALA A 121 7.58 8.05 8.70
C ALA A 121 6.63 8.44 9.85
N HIS A 122 6.22 7.48 10.68
CA HIS A 122 5.19 7.71 11.72
C HIS A 122 5.71 7.55 13.15
N GLY A 123 7.03 7.60 13.33
CA GLY A 123 7.66 7.52 14.65
C GLY A 123 7.31 6.25 15.42
N TRP A 124 6.95 5.18 14.69
CA TRP A 124 6.41 3.98 15.28
C TRP A 124 7.57 3.13 15.82
N ASN A 125 7.84 3.31 17.11
CA ASN A 125 8.72 2.43 17.86
C ASN A 125 7.84 1.38 18.52
N ALA A 126 7.62 0.26 17.82
CA ALA A 126 7.09 -0.94 18.45
C ALA A 126 8.04 -1.44 19.56
#